data_AF-B7P8U4-F1
#
_entry.id   AF-B7P8U4-F1
#
_cell.length_a   1.000
_cell.length_b   1.000
_cell.length_c   1.000
_cell.angle_alpha   90.00
_cell.angle_beta   90.00
_cell.angle_gamma   90.00
#
_symmetry.space_group_name_H-M   'P 1'
#
loop_
_entity.id
_entity.type
_entity.pdbx_description
1 polymer ?
#
loop_
_entity_poly.entity_id
_entity_poly.type
_entity_poly.pdbx_seq_one_letter_code
_entity_poly.pdbx_strand_id
1 'polypeptide(L)'
;MAVRRAYDHWSRVPGLGFVLQLGDLIDEHNGGCHRGLDRVLEAMGPLPSYHTVGNHELYNCDRKDLARKYLQHRHTELPLDGGDPVFYYSFTPRPGVRLISLDCFDVSVLGRDPQEPQRRMAAELLARAHGTWDEECWEQTGELTGLDNASSTPTER
;
A
#
# COMPACT_ATOMS: atom_id res chain seq x y z
N MET A 1 -19.31 7.25 1.99
CA MET A 1 -18.08 6.44 1.93
C MET A 1 -17.36 6.52 3.27
N ALA A 2 -16.77 5.44 3.77
CA ALA A 2 -16.10 5.42 5.07
C ALA A 2 -14.91 6.40 5.13
N VAL A 3 -14.07 6.43 4.09
CA VAL A 3 -12.92 7.35 3.95
C VAL A 3 -13.35 8.82 4.15
N ARG A 4 -14.40 9.27 3.44
CA ARG A 4 -14.91 10.64 3.61
C ARG A 4 -15.28 10.98 5.05
N ARG A 5 -15.99 10.08 5.74
CA ARG A 5 -16.36 10.30 7.14
C ARG A 5 -15.15 10.38 8.07
N ALA A 6 -14.10 9.59 7.79
CA ALA A 6 -12.86 9.64 8.55
C ALA A 6 -12.16 11.00 8.36
N TYR A 7 -12.03 11.48 7.12
CA TYR A 7 -11.45 12.79 6.85
C TYR A 7 -12.29 13.96 7.39
N ASP A 8 -13.63 13.87 7.33
CA ASP A 8 -14.52 14.87 7.92
C ASP A 8 -14.34 14.97 9.44
N HIS A 9 -14.09 13.83 10.10
CA HIS A 9 -13.81 13.78 11.53
C HIS A 9 -12.40 14.33 11.84
N TRP A 10 -11.37 13.79 11.18
CA TRP A 10 -9.97 14.15 11.38
C TRP A 10 -9.69 15.63 11.10
N SER A 11 -10.34 16.23 10.10
CA SER A 11 -10.19 17.65 9.78
C SER A 11 -10.68 18.57 10.90
N ARG A 12 -11.44 18.06 11.87
CA ARG A 12 -11.93 18.80 13.05
C ARG A 12 -11.10 18.53 14.31
N VAL A 13 -10.13 17.62 14.25
CA VAL A 13 -9.26 17.28 15.40
C VAL A 13 -8.17 18.33 15.52
N PRO A 14 -8.13 19.12 16.61
CA PRO A 14 -7.10 20.15 16.77
C PRO A 14 -5.69 19.54 16.83
N GLY A 15 -4.77 20.11 16.07
CA GLY A 15 -3.36 19.69 16.06
C GLY A 15 -3.04 18.48 15.16
N LEU A 16 -4.01 17.89 14.48
CA LEU A 16 -3.74 16.86 13.47
C LEU A 16 -3.17 17.50 12.20
N GLY A 17 -1.90 17.18 11.88
CA GLY A 17 -1.18 17.82 10.77
C GLY A 17 -1.23 17.07 9.44
N PHE A 18 -1.39 15.75 9.45
CA PHE A 18 -1.38 14.89 8.27
C PHE A 18 -1.94 13.49 8.57
N VAL A 19 -2.17 12.73 7.52
CA VAL A 19 -2.59 11.32 7.51
C VAL A 19 -1.48 10.49 6.87
N LEU A 20 -1.15 9.36 7.50
CA LEU A 20 -0.39 8.29 6.87
C LEU A 20 -1.40 7.27 6.33
N GLN A 21 -1.44 7.11 5.02
CA GLN A 21 -2.25 6.12 4.35
C GLN A 21 -1.33 4.93 4.05
N LEU A 22 -1.68 3.74 4.53
CA LEU A 22 -0.78 2.57 4.60
C LEU A 22 -1.04 1.52 3.50
N GLY A 23 -1.46 1.92 2.30
CA GLY A 23 -1.81 1.01 1.20
C GLY A 23 -3.24 0.45 1.29
N ASP A 24 -3.63 -0.35 0.29
CA ASP A 24 -4.92 -1.04 0.13
C ASP A 24 -6.15 -0.11 0.23
N LEU A 25 -6.12 1.02 -0.46
CA LEU A 25 -7.24 1.93 -0.65
C LEU A 25 -8.37 1.34 -1.47
N ILE A 26 -8.05 0.42 -2.37
CA ILE A 26 -9.00 -0.23 -3.28
C ILE A 26 -8.89 -1.74 -3.20
N ASP A 27 -9.90 -2.43 -3.69
CA ASP A 27 -9.85 -3.86 -3.98
C ASP A 27 -10.51 -4.10 -5.35
N GLU A 28 -10.38 -5.32 -5.89
CA GLU A 28 -10.97 -5.75 -7.16
C GLU A 28 -12.49 -5.46 -7.27
N HIS A 29 -13.24 -5.55 -6.17
CA HIS A 29 -14.68 -5.30 -6.10
C HIS A 29 -15.05 -3.82 -6.18
N ASN A 30 -14.09 -2.91 -5.96
CA ASN A 30 -14.34 -1.46 -5.87
C ASN A 30 -14.14 -0.72 -7.20
N GLY A 31 -13.97 -1.45 -8.31
CA GLY A 31 -13.85 -0.87 -9.66
C GLY A 31 -12.41 -0.50 -10.05
N GLY A 32 -11.42 -1.08 -9.38
CA GLY A 32 -10.00 -1.01 -9.76
C GLY A 32 -9.39 0.39 -9.82
N CYS A 33 -8.28 0.52 -10.55
CA CYS A 33 -7.45 1.72 -10.54
C CYS A 33 -8.17 3.01 -10.97
N HIS A 34 -8.91 2.97 -12.08
CA HIS A 34 -9.43 4.20 -12.67
C HIS A 34 -10.74 4.67 -12.04
N ARG A 35 -11.52 3.79 -11.41
CA ARG A 35 -12.81 4.18 -10.83
C ARG A 35 -12.80 4.11 -9.32
N GLY A 36 -12.28 3.02 -8.76
CA GLY A 36 -12.20 2.83 -7.33
C GLY A 36 -11.26 3.84 -6.69
N LEU A 37 -10.01 3.89 -7.19
CA LEU A 37 -8.99 4.73 -6.60
C LEU A 37 -9.33 6.21 -6.74
N ASP A 38 -9.75 6.66 -7.92
CA ASP A 38 -10.15 8.07 -8.13
C ASP A 38 -11.27 8.48 -7.16
N ARG A 39 -12.28 7.63 -6.99
CA ARG A 39 -13.38 7.91 -6.07
C ARG A 39 -12.93 7.97 -4.61
N VAL A 40 -11.97 7.13 -4.22
CA VAL A 40 -11.41 7.12 -2.85
C VAL A 40 -10.55 8.36 -2.61
N LEU A 41 -9.67 8.69 -3.55
CA LEU A 41 -8.83 9.89 -3.52
C LEU A 41 -9.67 11.17 -3.50
N GLU A 42 -10.71 11.28 -4.34
CA GLU A 42 -11.68 12.40 -4.30
C GLU A 42 -12.50 12.46 -3.00
N ALA A 43 -12.63 11.34 -2.29
CA ALA A 43 -13.31 11.29 -1.01
C ALA A 43 -12.42 11.68 0.16
N MET A 44 -11.10 11.73 -0.02
CA MET A 44 -10.17 12.26 0.97
C MET A 44 -10.38 13.77 1.12
N GLY A 45 -10.22 14.23 2.35
CA GLY A 45 -10.37 15.64 2.72
C GLY A 45 -9.09 16.45 2.53
N PRO A 46 -9.05 17.68 3.06
CA PRO A 46 -7.94 18.62 2.83
C PRO A 46 -6.66 18.30 3.63
N LEU A 47 -6.68 17.28 4.49
CA LEU A 47 -5.52 16.92 5.29
C LEU A 47 -4.41 16.35 4.40
N PRO A 48 -3.15 16.80 4.56
CA PRO A 48 -2.03 16.20 3.87
C PRO A 48 -1.98 14.71 4.09
N SER A 49 -1.91 13.94 3.01
CA SER A 49 -1.95 12.48 3.05
C SER A 49 -0.71 11.93 2.37
N TYR A 50 0.02 11.10 3.10
CA TYR A 50 1.24 10.44 2.65
C TYR A 50 0.91 8.97 2.41
N HIS A 51 0.93 8.56 1.15
CA HIS A 51 0.51 7.22 0.72
C HIS A 51 1.68 6.25 0.67
N THR A 52 1.44 5.01 1.07
CA THR A 52 2.28 3.85 0.75
C THR A 52 1.56 2.96 -0.26
N VAL A 53 2.26 2.00 -0.85
CA VAL A 53 1.68 1.06 -1.83
C VAL A 53 1.35 -0.26 -1.13
N GLY A 54 0.12 -0.73 -1.31
CA GLY A 54 -0.32 -2.07 -0.92
C GLY A 54 -0.38 -3.03 -2.11
N ASN A 55 -0.58 -4.32 -1.82
CA ASN A 55 -0.73 -5.34 -2.86
C ASN A 55 -2.03 -5.14 -3.64
N HIS A 56 -3.10 -4.68 -3.00
CA HIS A 56 -4.36 -4.48 -3.71
C HIS A 56 -4.30 -3.32 -4.71
N GLU A 57 -3.47 -2.30 -4.48
CA GLU A 57 -3.18 -1.34 -5.54
C GLU A 57 -2.50 -2.03 -6.73
N LEU A 58 -1.48 -2.85 -6.49
CA LEU A 58 -0.69 -3.47 -7.54
C LEU A 58 -1.41 -4.60 -8.29
N TYR A 59 -2.45 -5.20 -7.70
CA TYR A 59 -3.38 -6.06 -8.44
C TYR A 59 -4.24 -5.28 -9.44
N ASN A 60 -4.49 -4.00 -9.16
CA ASN A 60 -5.50 -3.20 -9.87
C ASN A 60 -4.92 -2.09 -10.75
N CYS A 61 -3.71 -1.60 -10.45
CA CYS A 61 -3.04 -0.46 -11.08
C CYS A 61 -1.63 -0.84 -11.52
N ASP A 62 -1.19 -0.36 -12.68
CA ASP A 62 0.24 -0.30 -12.96
C ASP A 62 0.90 0.79 -12.11
N ARG A 63 2.20 0.59 -11.84
CA ARG A 63 2.99 1.50 -10.99
C ARG A 63 3.00 2.93 -11.51
N LYS A 64 3.01 3.15 -12.84
CA LYS A 64 3.06 4.51 -13.44
C LYS A 64 1.73 5.23 -13.26
N ASP A 65 0.60 4.57 -13.47
CA ASP A 65 -0.71 5.17 -13.24
C ASP A 65 -0.97 5.41 -11.75
N LEU A 66 -0.57 4.48 -10.88
CA LEU A 66 -0.65 4.67 -9.43
C LEU A 66 0.15 5.90 -8.99
N ALA A 67 1.39 6.04 -9.45
CA ALA A 67 2.24 7.19 -9.12
C ALA A 67 1.62 8.50 -9.62
N ARG A 68 1.09 8.53 -10.85
CA ARG A 68 0.38 9.72 -11.39
C ARG A 68 -0.81 10.10 -10.51
N LYS A 69 -1.63 9.13 -10.10
CA LYS A 69 -2.81 9.38 -9.25
C LYS A 69 -2.40 9.90 -7.88
N TYR A 70 -1.38 9.30 -7.25
CA TYR A 70 -0.86 9.77 -5.96
C TYR A 70 -0.21 11.16 -6.03
N LEU A 71 0.39 11.53 -7.16
CA LEU A 71 0.94 12.88 -7.36
C LEU A 71 -0.14 13.93 -7.64
N GLN A 72 -1.16 13.56 -8.40
CA GLN A 72 -2.33 14.42 -8.62
C GLN A 72 -3.10 14.65 -7.32
N HIS A 73 -3.18 13.63 -6.48
CA HIS A 73 -3.69 13.74 -5.13
C HIS A 73 -2.65 14.45 -4.26
N ARG A 74 -2.79 15.78 -4.19
CA ARG A 74 -1.91 16.68 -3.45
C ARG A 74 -1.45 16.06 -2.13
N HIS A 75 -0.20 16.31 -1.78
CA HIS A 75 0.49 15.90 -0.54
C HIS A 75 1.35 14.62 -0.60
N THR A 76 1.48 13.98 -1.76
CA THR A 76 2.50 12.94 -1.99
C THR A 76 3.67 13.50 -2.80
N GLU A 77 4.89 13.29 -2.32
CA GLU A 77 6.12 13.63 -3.03
C GLU A 77 6.74 12.34 -3.59
N LEU A 78 6.37 11.98 -4.82
CA LEU A 78 6.97 10.84 -5.54
C LEU A 78 7.88 11.35 -6.66
N PRO A 79 9.14 10.89 -6.75
CA PRO A 79 9.98 11.15 -7.91
C PRO A 79 9.38 10.47 -9.16
N LEU A 80 9.11 11.25 -10.21
CA LEU A 80 8.83 10.75 -11.56
C LEU A 80 10.05 11.01 -12.46
N ASP A 81 11.21 10.53 -12.05
CA ASP A 81 12.35 10.51 -12.96
C ASP A 81 12.00 9.52 -14.07
N GLY A 82 12.35 9.78 -15.33
CA GLY A 82 11.83 9.10 -16.55
C GLY A 82 11.97 7.56 -16.66
N GLY A 83 12.24 6.84 -15.57
CA GLY A 83 12.16 5.39 -15.38
C GLY A 83 10.92 4.93 -14.59
N ASP A 84 11.06 3.82 -13.86
CA ASP A 84 10.01 3.24 -13.01
C ASP A 84 9.76 4.14 -11.78
N PRO A 85 8.49 4.40 -11.39
CA PRO A 85 8.21 5.27 -10.26
C PRO A 85 8.77 4.73 -8.95
N VAL A 86 9.26 5.66 -8.12
CA VAL A 86 9.82 5.37 -6.80
C VAL A 86 8.77 5.63 -5.73
N PHE A 87 8.38 4.59 -4.98
CA PHE A 87 7.37 4.69 -3.91
C PHE A 87 7.93 4.74 -2.49
N TYR A 88 9.25 4.72 -2.33
CA TYR A 88 9.88 5.03 -1.05
C TYR A 88 10.22 6.51 -0.96
N TYR A 89 10.04 7.10 0.22
CA TYR A 89 10.39 8.49 0.49
C TYR A 89 10.54 8.71 2.00
N SER A 90 11.08 9.86 2.39
CA SER A 90 11.15 10.23 3.80
C SER A 90 10.87 11.71 3.98
N PHE A 91 10.30 12.07 5.13
CA PHE A 91 10.05 13.46 5.48
C PHE A 91 10.19 13.67 6.99
N THR A 92 10.26 14.94 7.39
CA THR A 92 10.50 15.34 8.80
C THR A 92 9.31 16.16 9.28
N PRO A 93 8.27 15.54 9.88
CA PRO A 93 7.07 16.27 10.29
C PRO A 93 7.30 17.28 11.42
N ARG A 94 8.35 17.05 12.23
CA ARG A 94 8.80 17.96 13.29
C ARG A 94 10.27 17.72 13.61
N PRO A 95 10.98 18.68 14.24
CA PRO A 95 12.37 18.48 14.65
C PRO A 95 12.55 17.20 15.48
N GLY A 96 13.57 16.41 15.12
CA GLY A 96 13.91 15.16 15.80
C GLY A 96 13.10 13.93 15.39
N VAL A 97 12.11 14.06 14.49
CA VAL A 97 11.32 12.93 13.98
C VAL A 97 11.46 12.83 12.47
N ARG A 98 11.89 11.67 11.98
CA ARG A 98 11.89 11.33 10.55
C ARG A 98 10.96 10.15 10.32
N LEU A 99 10.03 10.32 9.39
CA LEU A 99 9.18 9.25 8.89
C LEU A 99 9.75 8.76 7.56
N ILE A 100 9.76 7.44 7.39
CA ILE A 100 10.29 6.75 6.21
C ILE A 100 9.19 5.83 5.70
N SER A 101 8.75 6.08 4.48
CA SER A 101 7.91 5.17 3.71
C SER A 101 8.83 4.29 2.86
N LEU A 102 8.59 2.98 2.90
CA LEU A 102 9.29 2.01 2.07
C LEU A 102 8.35 1.50 0.99
N ASP A 103 8.92 1.22 -0.18
CA ASP A 103 8.24 0.43 -1.19
C ASP A 103 8.45 -1.05 -0.89
N CYS A 104 7.50 -1.65 -0.16
CA CYS A 104 7.51 -3.07 0.19
C CYS A 104 7.38 -3.98 -1.04
N PHE A 105 7.12 -3.43 -2.23
CA PHE A 105 6.99 -4.15 -3.49
C PHE A 105 8.10 -3.78 -4.48
N ASP A 106 9.19 -3.14 -4.03
CA ASP A 106 10.34 -2.86 -4.89
C ASP A 106 10.96 -4.15 -5.45
N VAL A 107 11.02 -5.21 -4.65
CA VAL A 107 11.33 -6.57 -5.13
C VAL A 107 10.06 -7.40 -5.00
N SER A 108 9.29 -7.47 -6.07
CA SER A 108 8.02 -8.18 -6.10
C SER A 108 7.69 -8.76 -7.47
N VAL A 109 6.87 -9.81 -7.45
CA VAL A 109 6.20 -10.34 -8.65
C VAL A 109 5.00 -9.49 -9.06
N LEU A 110 4.50 -8.65 -8.14
CA LEU A 110 3.37 -7.75 -8.36
C LEU A 110 3.82 -6.40 -8.93
N GLY A 111 3.02 -5.86 -9.84
CA GLY A 111 3.23 -4.52 -10.40
C GLY A 111 4.48 -4.32 -11.25
N ARG A 112 5.23 -5.39 -11.56
CA ARG A 112 6.50 -5.36 -12.30
C ARG A 112 6.50 -6.24 -13.55
N ASP A 113 7.20 -5.78 -14.59
CA ASP A 113 7.32 -6.53 -15.84
C ASP A 113 8.11 -7.86 -15.65
N PRO A 114 7.68 -8.98 -16.27
CA PRO A 114 8.41 -10.26 -16.31
C PRO A 114 9.91 -10.19 -16.64
N GLN A 115 10.32 -9.16 -17.38
CA GLN A 115 11.69 -8.97 -17.83
C GLN A 115 12.53 -8.16 -16.83
N GLU A 116 11.91 -7.49 -15.85
CA GLU A 116 12.62 -6.71 -14.84
C GLU A 116 13.44 -7.59 -13.89
N PRO A 117 14.70 -7.21 -13.57
CA PRO A 117 15.53 -7.95 -12.62
C PRO A 117 14.88 -8.15 -11.25
N GLN A 118 14.18 -7.12 -10.74
CA GLN A 118 13.50 -7.15 -9.45
C GLN A 118 12.42 -8.23 -9.41
N ARG A 119 11.62 -8.35 -10.48
CA ARG A 119 10.57 -9.36 -10.57
C ARG A 119 11.15 -10.77 -10.68
N ARG A 120 12.20 -10.96 -11.48
CA ARG A 120 12.90 -12.26 -11.58
C ARG A 120 13.50 -12.69 -10.25
N MET A 121 14.12 -11.77 -9.53
CA MET A 121 14.65 -12.01 -8.19
C MET A 121 13.53 -12.38 -7.20
N ALA A 122 12.40 -11.68 -7.24
CA ALA A 122 11.24 -12.01 -6.41
C ALA A 122 10.69 -13.40 -6.72
N ALA A 123 10.52 -13.74 -8.01
CA ALA A 123 10.05 -15.06 -8.45
C ALA A 123 11.00 -16.17 -8.02
N GLU A 124 12.32 -15.98 -8.10
CA GLU A 124 13.30 -16.94 -7.61
C GLU A 124 13.20 -17.16 -6.09
N LEU A 125 13.02 -16.08 -5.31
CA LEU A 125 12.87 -16.16 -3.86
C LEU A 125 11.59 -16.91 -3.48
N LEU A 126 10.47 -16.58 -4.12
CA LEU A 126 9.18 -17.23 -3.88
C LEU A 126 9.22 -18.70 -4.32
N ALA A 127 9.79 -19.00 -5.49
CA ALA A 127 9.91 -20.37 -5.96
C ALA A 127 10.74 -21.25 -5.02
N ARG A 128 11.82 -20.70 -4.46
CA ARG A 128 12.64 -21.39 -3.45
C ARG A 128 11.89 -21.58 -2.14
N ALA A 129 11.15 -20.57 -1.69
CA ALA A 129 10.39 -20.63 -0.43
C ALA A 129 9.22 -21.61 -0.50
N HIS A 130 8.53 -21.68 -1.63
CA HIS A 130 7.35 -22.55 -1.83
C HIS A 130 7.70 -23.90 -2.48
N GLY A 131 8.92 -24.08 -2.97
CA GLY A 131 9.36 -25.33 -3.62
C GLY A 131 8.74 -25.55 -5.01
N THR A 132 8.13 -24.53 -5.60
CA THR A 132 7.45 -24.60 -6.90
C THR A 132 7.54 -23.28 -7.65
N TRP A 133 7.59 -23.35 -8.97
CA TRP A 133 7.50 -22.18 -9.87
C TRP A 133 6.07 -21.81 -10.24
N ASP A 134 5.09 -22.56 -9.74
CA ASP A 134 3.68 -22.27 -9.92
C ASP A 134 3.29 -21.05 -9.08
N GLU A 135 3.07 -19.91 -9.73
CA GLU A 135 2.73 -18.64 -9.05
C GLU A 135 1.40 -18.75 -8.29
N GLU A 136 0.45 -19.58 -8.74
CA GLU A 136 -0.83 -19.80 -8.04
C GLU A 136 -0.64 -20.44 -6.67
N CYS A 137 0.46 -21.19 -6.50
CA CYS A 137 0.81 -21.83 -5.23
C CYS A 137 1.61 -20.91 -4.28
N TRP A 138 1.97 -19.70 -4.71
CA TRP A 138 2.63 -18.72 -3.84
C TRP A 138 1.63 -17.98 -2.95
N GLU A 139 0.39 -17.84 -3.41
CA GLU A 139 -0.71 -17.31 -2.61
C GLU A 139 -1.20 -18.40 -1.63
N GLN A 140 -0.91 -18.22 -0.33
CA GLN A 140 -1.45 -19.10 0.71
C GLN A 140 -2.90 -18.71 1.00
N THR A 141 -3.84 -19.34 0.28
CA THR A 141 -5.28 -19.22 0.55
C THR A 141 -5.78 -20.14 1.67
N GLY A 142 -4.87 -20.91 2.28
CA GLY A 142 -5.20 -21.78 3.42
C GLY A 142 -5.53 -20.97 4.67
N GLU A 143 -6.41 -21.51 5.51
CA GLU A 143 -6.70 -20.96 6.84
C GLU A 143 -5.38 -20.73 7.59
N LEU A 144 -5.19 -19.55 8.16
CA LEU A 144 -4.06 -19.23 9.04
C LEU A 144 -4.09 -20.15 10.26
N THR A 145 -3.47 -21.33 10.15
CA THR A 145 -3.39 -22.27 11.27
C THR A 145 -2.57 -21.67 12.42
N GLY A 146 -3.10 -21.72 13.64
CA GLY A 146 -2.41 -21.24 14.85
C GLY A 146 -2.92 -19.93 15.46
N LEU A 147 -3.96 -19.29 14.89
CA LEU A 147 -4.62 -18.14 15.51
C LEU A 147 -5.47 -18.49 16.75
N ASP A 148 -5.84 -19.77 16.91
CA ASP A 148 -6.62 -20.25 18.07
C ASP A 148 -5.89 -20.08 19.41
N ASN A 149 -4.55 -20.00 19.38
CA ASN A 149 -3.73 -19.88 20.58
C ASN A 149 -3.76 -18.47 21.22
N ALA A 150 -4.32 -17.46 20.54
CA ALA A 150 -4.33 -16.08 21.03
C ALA A 150 -5.53 -15.74 21.94
N SER A 151 -6.47 -16.67 22.15
CA SER A 151 -7.73 -16.40 22.89
C SER A 151 -7.75 -16.92 24.34
N SER A 152 -6.64 -17.45 24.86
CA SER A 152 -6.58 -17.85 26.28
C SER A 152 -6.30 -16.65 27.19
N THR A 153 -7.36 -15.89 27.51
CA THR A 153 -7.36 -15.02 28.69
C THR A 153 -7.14 -15.86 29.94
N PRO A 154 -6.18 -15.52 30.83
CA PRO A 154 -6.06 -16.20 32.12
C PRO A 154 -7.30 -15.87 32.94
N THR A 155 -8.04 -16.90 33.36
CA THR A 155 -9.07 -16.76 34.38
C THR A 155 -8.37 -16.45 35.70
N GLU A 156 -8.54 -15.23 36.20
CA GLU A 156 -8.13 -14.85 37.55
C GLU A 156 -8.80 -15.80 38.56
N ARG A 157 -7.98 -16.36 39.46
CA ARG A 157 -8.42 -17.01 40.70
C ARG A 157 -8.04 -16.13 41.88
#